data_AF-A0A7V9M4P9-F1
#
_entry.id   AF-A0A7V9M4P9-F1
#
_cell.length_a   1.000
_cell.length_b   1.000
_cell.length_c   1.000
_cell.angle_alpha   90.00
_cell.angle_beta   90.00
_cell.angle_gamma   90.00
#
_symmetry.space_group_name_H-M   'P 1'
#
loop_
_entity.id
_entity.type
_entity.pdbx_description
1 polymer ?
#
loop_
_entity_poly.entity_id
_entity_poly.type
_entity_poly.pdbx_seq_one_letter_code
_entity_poly.pdbx_strand_id
1 'polypeptide(L)' 'MSRVAVLKGGRSLERQVSLRAGGRVEDALERLGHEVVSIDAGLDLIRRLEESRPDAAFVVLHGRG' A
#
# COMPACT_ATOMS: atom_id res chain seq x y z
N MET A 1 14.08 2.97 -11.62
CA MET A 1 12.94 2.09 -11.30
C MET A 1 13.05 1.74 -9.84
N SER A 2 12.00 1.98 -9.06
CA SER A 2 11.99 1.75 -7.61
C SER A 2 10.87 0.78 -7.26
N ARG A 3 11.09 -0.04 -6.24
CA ARG A 3 10.10 -0.93 -5.66
C ARG A 3 9.31 -0.18 -4.58
N VAL A 4 8.05 0.12 -4.87
CA VAL A 4 7.20 0.96 -4.02
C VAL A 4 6.10 0.10 -3.39
N ALA A 5 6.06 0.08 -2.06
CA ALA A 5 4.93 -0.51 -1.36
C ALA A 5 3.75 0.46 -1.32
N VAL A 6 2.55 0.01 -1.69
CA VAL A 6 1.31 0.77 -1.51
C VAL A 6 0.59 0.21 -0.29
N LEU A 7 0.55 1.01 0.78
CA LEU A 7 -0.12 0.63 2.03
C LEU A 7 -1.57 1.07 1.97
N LYS A 8 -2.50 0.11 1.88
CA LYS A 8 -3.94 0.35 1.77
C LYS A 8 -4.73 -0.58 2.70
N GLY A 9 -6.05 -0.46 2.72
CA GLY A 9 -6.91 -1.27 3.57
C GLY A 9 -6.82 -0.88 5.04
N GLY A 10 -6.33 -1.81 5.87
CA GLY A 10 -6.29 -1.66 7.33
C GLY A 10 -7.56 -2.11 8.04
N ARG A 11 -7.68 -1.75 9.33
CA ARG A 11 -8.73 -2.22 10.24
C ARG A 11 -9.81 -1.17 10.55
N SER A 12 -9.70 0.02 9.98
CA SER A 12 -10.66 1.11 10.22
C SER A 12 -11.99 0.85 9.49
N LEU A 13 -13.04 1.59 9.89
CA LEU A 13 -14.32 1.60 9.17
C LEU A 13 -14.19 2.17 7.74
N GLU A 14 -13.10 2.88 7.47
CA GLU A 14 -12.79 3.50 6.17
C GLU A 14 -11.94 2.58 5.27
N ARG A 15 -11.74 1.31 5.64
CA ARG A 15 -10.96 0.31 4.87
C ARG A 15 -11.31 0.31 3.38
N GLN A 16 -12.60 0.34 3.03
CA GLN A 16 -13.04 0.31 1.62
C GLN A 16 -12.70 1.60 0.85
N VAL A 17 -12.56 2.73 1.54
CA VAL A 17 -12.07 3.98 0.94
C VAL A 17 -10.58 3.83 0.65
N SER A 18 -9.81 3.34 1.63
CA SER A 18 -8.37 3.08 1.48
C SER A 18 -8.05 2.11 0.34
N LEU A 19 -8.77 0.98 0.23
CA LEU A 19 -8.56 0.00 -0.84
C LEU A 19 -8.79 0.59 -2.24
N ARG A 20 -9.87 1.38 -2.41
CA ARG A 20 -10.22 2.00 -3.69
C ARG A 20 -9.21 3.06 -4.11
N ALA A 21 -8.80 3.91 -3.17
CA ALA A 21 -7.76 4.91 -3.44
C ALA A 21 -6.41 4.23 -3.72
N GLY A 22 -6.08 3.18 -2.97
CA GLY A 22 -4.85 2.40 -3.15
C GLY A 22 -4.73 1.78 -4.53
N GLY A 23 -5.81 1.19 -5.07
CA GLY A 23 -5.80 0.65 -6.44
C GLY A 23 -5.44 1.71 -7.50
N ARG A 24 -5.95 2.94 -7.38
CA ARG A 24 -5.60 4.03 -8.32
C ARG A 24 -4.14 4.45 -8.22
N VAL A 25 -3.55 4.37 -7.02
CA VAL A 25 -2.13 4.65 -6.78
C VAL A 25 -1.27 3.54 -7.39
N GLU A 26 -1.66 2.27 -7.22
CA GLU A 26 -1.01 1.12 -7.85
C GLU A 26 -0.96 1.31 -9.37
N ASP A 27 -2.11 1.55 -10.02
CA ASP A 27 -2.18 1.75 -11.47
C ASP A 27 -1.28 2.92 -11.93
N ALA A 28 -1.19 3.99 -11.14
CA ALA A 28 -0.37 5.16 -11.49
C ALA A 28 1.13 4.87 -11.37
N LEU A 29 1.56 4.18 -10.32
CA LEU A 29 2.96 3.80 -10.11
C LEU A 29 3.42 2.79 -11.18
N GLU A 30 2.57 1.83 -11.53
CA GLU A 30 2.84 0.88 -12.61
C GLU A 30 3.00 1.59 -13.96
N ARG A 31 2.11 2.54 -14.30
CA ARG A 31 2.23 3.35 -15.53
C ARG A 31 3.51 4.19 -15.58
N LEU A 32 4.04 4.60 -14.43
CA LEU A 32 5.30 5.33 -14.31
C LEU A 32 6.54 4.40 -14.35
N GLY A 33 6.33 3.08 -14.46
CA GLY A 33 7.41 2.10 -14.51
C GLY A 33 8.05 1.85 -13.14
N HIS A 34 7.28 1.83 -12.06
CA HIS A 34 7.72 1.32 -10.76
C HIS A 34 7.31 -0.14 -10.56
N GLU A 35 8.06 -0.88 -9.75
CA GLU A 35 7.60 -2.18 -9.25
C GLU A 35 6.69 -1.91 -8.05
N VAL A 36 5.45 -2.41 -8.08
CA VAL A 36 4.46 -2.12 -7.04
C VAL A 36 4.26 -3.33 -6.14
N VAL A 37 4.33 -3.10 -4.82
CA VAL A 37 4.01 -4.11 -3.79
C VAL A 37 2.75 -3.68 -3.06
N SER A 38 1.64 -4.34 -3.34
CA SER A 38 0.37 -4.05 -2.67
C SER A 38 0.32 -4.66 -1.27
N ILE A 39 0.16 -3.84 -0.22
CA ILE A 39 0.08 -4.30 1.17
C ILE A 39 -1.21 -3.81 1.81
N ASP A 40 -2.08 -4.74 2.22
CA ASP A 40 -3.18 -4.45 3.15
C ASP A 40 -2.58 -4.29 4.55
N ALA A 41 -2.74 -3.12 5.17
CA ALA A 41 -2.12 -2.74 6.44
C ALA A 41 -2.79 -3.40 7.66
N GLY A 42 -2.79 -4.73 7.66
CA GLY A 42 -3.25 -5.58 8.76
C GLY A 42 -2.15 -5.84 9.81
N LEU A 43 -2.38 -6.85 10.65
CA LEU A 43 -1.46 -7.22 11.74
C LEU A 43 -0.08 -7.67 11.24
N ASP A 44 0.02 -8.12 10.00
CA ASP A 44 1.25 -8.61 9.38
C ASP A 44 1.99 -7.55 8.56
N LEU A 45 1.60 -6.27 8.66
CA LEU A 45 2.22 -5.15 7.93
C LEU A 45 3.75 -5.15 8.04
N ILE A 46 4.28 -5.25 9.27
CA ILE A 46 5.73 -5.19 9.53
C ILE A 46 6.43 -6.35 8.83
N ARG A 47 5.94 -7.59 9.03
CA ARG A 47 6.49 -8.79 8.38
C ARG A 47 6.49 -8.64 6.85
N ARG A 48 5.41 -8.12 6.27
CA ARG A 48 5.31 -7.91 4.82
C ARG A 48 6.28 -6.84 4.32
N LEU A 49 6.52 -5.78 5.08
CA LEU A 49 7.52 -4.76 4.75
C LEU A 49 8.94 -5.32 4.83
N GLU A 50 9.24 -6.15 5.83
CA GLU A 50 10.54 -6.81 5.97
C GLU A 50 10.80 -7.82 4.85
N GLU A 51 9.80 -8.63 4.48
CA GLU A 51 9.90 -9.58 3.37
C GLU A 51 10.00 -8.88 2.02
N SER A 52 9.25 -7.79 1.83
CA SER A 52 9.20 -7.07 0.57
C SER A 52 10.27 -5.99 0.43
N ARG A 53 11.01 -5.59 1.47
CA ARG A 53 12.13 -4.62 1.39
C ARG A 53 11.95 -3.52 0.33
N PRO A 54 10.83 -2.77 0.34
CA PRO A 54 10.58 -1.76 -0.69
C PRO A 54 11.54 -0.57 -0.50
N ASP A 55 11.85 0.13 -1.59
CA ASP A 55 12.66 1.35 -1.55
C ASP A 55 11.90 2.51 -0.90
N ALA A 56 10.57 2.52 -1.04
CA ALA A 56 9.68 3.52 -0.48
C ALA A 56 8.28 2.95 -0.21
N ALA A 57 7.50 3.61 0.65
CA ALA A 57 6.10 3.28 0.90
C ALA A 57 5.20 4.49 0.61
N PHE A 58 4.16 4.27 -0.18
CA PHE A 58 3.07 5.22 -0.40
C PHE A 58 1.90 4.85 0.52
N VAL A 59 1.55 5.73 1.46
CA VAL A 59 0.53 5.46 2.48
C VAL A 59 -0.84 5.97 2.02
N VAL A 60 -1.81 5.06 1.90
CA VAL A 60 -3.19 5.34 1.46
C VAL A 60 -4.21 4.92 2.53
N LEU A 61 -3.83 4.98 3.81
CA LEU A 61 -4.69 4.60 4.93
C LEU A 61 -5.66 5.72 5.29
N HIS A 62 -6.87 5.33 5.70
CA HIS A 62 -7.93 6.25 6.08
C HIS A 62 -8.51 5.83 7.43
N GLY A 63 -8.91 6.81 8.23
CA GLY A 63 -9.46 6.59 9.56
C GLY A 63 -8.42 6.24 10.62
N ARG A 64 -8.92 6.08 11.85
CA ARG A 64 -8.11 5.71 13.01
C ARG A 64 -7.94 4.19 13.06
N GLY A 65 -6.72 3.76 13.30
CA GLY A 65 -6.30 2.37 13.45
C GLY A 65 -5.07 2.32 14.33
#